data_AF-A0A832VR09-F1
#
_entry.id   AF-A0A832VR09-F1
#
_cell.length_a   1.000
_cell.length_b   1.000
_cell.length_c   1.000
_cell.angle_alpha   90.00
_cell.angle_beta   90.00
_cell.angle_gamma   90.00
#
_symmetry.space_group_name_H-M   'P 1'
#
loop_
_entity.id
_entity.type
_entity.pdbx_description
1 polymer ?
#
loop_
_entity_poly.entity_id
_entity_poly.type
_entity_poly.pdbx_seq_one_letter_code
_entity_poly.pdbx_strand_id
1 'polypeptide(L)' 'RALTGWTKSKKEPKEHPFPKQTRTDLRKRINDFDKHLLSGDARRKEPKKFGGPGARRRKQKSYR' A
#
# COMPACT_ATOMS: atom_id res chain seq x y z
N ARG A 1 1.14 -8.17 11.12
CA ARG A 1 1.86 -7.41 12.18
C ARG A 1 2.92 -8.25 12.91
N ALA A 2 2.79 -9.58 13.03
CA ALA A 2 3.87 -10.44 13.55
C ALA A 2 4.92 -10.90 12.51
N LEU A 3 4.55 -10.95 11.22
CA LEU A 3 5.47 -11.37 10.14
C LEU A 3 6.25 -10.22 9.48
N THR A 4 5.79 -8.97 9.63
CA THR A 4 6.34 -7.82 8.90
C THR A 4 7.10 -6.82 9.77
N GLY A 5 7.26 -7.10 11.07
CA GLY A 5 8.20 -6.36 11.94
C GLY A 5 8.11 -4.84 11.86
N TRP A 6 6.90 -4.27 11.71
CA TRP A 6 6.74 -2.82 11.66
C TRP A 6 6.85 -2.25 13.08
N THR A 7 8.08 -2.08 13.54
CA THR A 7 8.43 -1.28 14.71
C THR A 7 8.49 0.20 14.29
N LYS A 8 8.35 1.12 15.25
CA LYS A 8 8.45 2.57 14.99
C LYS A 8 9.82 2.98 14.43
N SER A 9 10.82 2.11 14.47
CA SER A 9 12.13 2.31 13.85
C SER A 9 12.23 1.49 12.57
N LYS A 10 12.90 2.01 11.54
CA LYS A 10 13.15 1.30 10.27
C LYS A 10 14.12 0.10 10.42
N LYS A 11 14.40 -0.33 11.66
CA LYS A 11 15.33 -1.41 11.99
C LYS A 11 14.57 -2.72 12.16
N GLU A 12 15.15 -3.80 11.67
CA GLU A 12 14.61 -5.13 11.96
C GLU A 12 14.52 -5.34 13.48
N PRO A 13 13.45 -5.99 13.96
CA PRO A 13 13.34 -6.30 15.38
C PRO A 13 14.57 -7.11 15.82
N LYS A 14 15.16 -6.70 16.94
CA LYS A 14 16.42 -7.25 17.47
C LYS A 14 16.30 -8.76 17.73
N GLU A 15 15.11 -9.18 18.14
CA GLU A 15 14.74 -10.57 18.36
C GLU A 15 13.65 -10.97 17.35
N HIS A 16 13.90 -12.02 16.57
CA HIS A 16 12.94 -12.62 15.66
C HIS A 16 13.05 -14.14 15.73
N PRO A 17 11.94 -14.89 15.80
CA PRO A 17 11.96 -16.33 16.03
C PRO A 17 12.63 -17.14 14.90
N PHE A 18 12.74 -16.55 13.70
CA PHE A 18 13.38 -17.18 12.54
C PHE A 18 14.72 -16.53 12.15
N PRO A 19 15.70 -17.32 11.66
CA PRO A 19 16.94 -16.82 11.07
C PRO A 19 16.69 -15.87 9.89
N LYS A 20 17.64 -14.97 9.64
CA LYS A 20 17.56 -13.95 8.57
C LYS A 20 17.33 -14.55 7.18
N GLN A 21 18.02 -15.65 6.84
CA GLN A 21 17.90 -16.34 5.54
C GLN A 21 16.47 -16.83 5.27
N THR A 22 15.88 -17.53 6.24
CA THR A 22 14.47 -17.98 6.16
C THR A 22 13.50 -16.81 5.94
N ARG A 23 13.73 -15.67 6.59
CA ARG A 23 12.87 -14.48 6.43
C ARG A 23 13.01 -13.86 5.05
N THR A 24 14.22 -13.78 4.51
CA THR A 24 14.46 -13.25 3.16
C THR A 24 13.83 -14.15 2.11
N ASP A 25 13.92 -15.47 2.29
CA ASP A 25 13.37 -16.45 1.35
C ASP A 25 11.84 -16.42 1.36
N LEU A 26 11.23 -16.39 2.55
CA LEU A 26 9.77 -16.23 2.69
C LEU A 26 9.28 -14.93 2.07
N ARG A 27 9.99 -13.82 2.32
CA ARG A 27 9.64 -12.51 1.75
C ARG A 27 9.72 -12.54 0.22
N LYS A 28 10.73 -13.21 -0.35
CA LYS A 28 10.88 -13.37 -1.80
C LYS A 28 9.72 -14.16 -2.38
N ARG A 29 9.43 -15.34 -1.83
CA ARG A 29 8.31 -16.21 -2.27
C ARG A 29 6.96 -15.50 -2.21
N ILE A 30 6.69 -14.76 -1.15
CA ILE A 30 5.43 -14.01 -1.02
C ILE A 30 5.36 -12.88 -2.06
N ASN A 31 6.46 -12.17 -2.31
CA ASN A 31 6.51 -11.09 -3.29
C ASN A 31 6.37 -11.58 -4.73
N ASP A 32 6.91 -12.76 -5.04
CA ASP A 32 6.78 -13.41 -6.35
C ASP A 32 5.34 -13.88 -6.61
N PHE A 33 4.61 -14.26 -5.56
CA PHE A 33 3.19 -14.60 -5.64
C PHE A 33 2.31 -13.35 -5.73
N ASP A 34 2.29 -12.53 -4.68
CA ASP A 34 1.55 -11.28 -4.62
C ASP A 34 2.22 -10.27 -3.68
N LYS A 35 2.76 -9.21 -4.30
CA LYS A 35 3.38 -8.07 -3.62
C LYS A 35 2.44 -7.37 -2.64
N HIS A 36 1.13 -7.36 -2.90
CA HIS A 36 0.14 -6.66 -2.08
C HIS A 36 -0.17 -7.36 -0.74
N LEU A 37 0.28 -8.60 -0.55
CA LEU A 37 0.22 -9.27 0.75
C LEU A 37 1.19 -8.66 1.77
N LEU A 38 2.29 -8.07 1.29
CA LEU A 38 3.31 -7.42 2.11
C LEU A 38 3.23 -5.90 2.05
N SER A 39 2.86 -5.34 0.91
CA SER A 39 2.73 -3.90 0.66
C SER A 39 1.27 -3.50 0.63
N GLY A 40 0.88 -2.47 1.37
CA GLY A 40 -0.49 -1.96 1.31
C GLY A 40 -0.85 -1.37 -0.06
N ASP A 41 -2.14 -1.19 -0.31
CA ASP A 41 -2.62 -0.48 -1.50
C ASP A 41 -2.37 1.03 -1.37
N ALA A 42 -1.64 1.59 -2.34
CA ALA A 42 -1.32 3.01 -2.39
C ALA A 42 -2.49 3.87 -2.93
N ARG A 43 -3.52 3.26 -3.53
CA ARG A 43 -4.64 3.99 -4.13
C ARG A 43 -5.40 4.80 -3.07
N ARG A 44 -5.66 6.07 -3.38
CA ARG A 44 -6.44 7.00 -2.54
C ARG A 44 -7.55 7.64 -3.37
N LYS A 45 -8.65 8.00 -2.72
CA LYS A 45 -9.75 8.73 -3.37
C LYS A 45 -9.24 10.11 -3.81
N GLU A 46 -9.39 10.43 -5.08
CA GLU A 46 -9.07 11.76 -5.60
C GLU A 46 -9.99 12.82 -4.95
N PRO A 47 -9.47 14.00 -4.58
CA PRO A 47 -10.28 15.05 -3.98
C PRO A 47 -11.25 15.69 -5.00
N LYS A 48 -12.44 16.09 -4.52
CA LYS A 48 -13.43 16.82 -5.32
C LYS A 48 -12.88 18.15 -5.84
N LYS A 49 -13.22 18.51 -7.08
CA LYS A 49 -12.92 19.81 -7.67
C LYS A 49 -14.21 20.62 -7.89
N PHE A 50 -14.10 21.94 -7.97
CA PHE A 50 -15.25 22.82 -8.21
C PHE A 50 -15.82 22.62 -9.62
N GLY A 51 -17.07 23.05 -9.84
CA GLY A 51 -17.69 23.00 -11.16
C GLY A 51 -18.21 21.62 -11.59
N GLY A 52 -18.36 20.69 -10.65
CA GLY A 52 -18.93 19.37 -10.92
C GLY A 52 -19.13 18.53 -9.67
N PRO A 53 -19.78 17.36 -9.77
CA PRO A 53 -20.11 16.54 -8.60
C PRO A 53 -18.90 15.83 -7.99
N GLY A 54 -17.87 15.54 -8.78
CA GLY A 54 -16.76 14.67 -8.36
C GLY A 54 -15.37 15.24 -8.62
N ALA A 55 -14.35 14.40 -8.48
CA ALA A 55 -12.96 14.76 -8.77
C ALA A 55 -12.77 15.13 -10.26
N ARG A 56 -13.41 14.37 -11.16
CA ARG A 56 -13.26 14.53 -12.62
C ARG A 56 -14.51 15.05 -13.33
N ARG A 57 -15.70 14.54 -12.99
CA ARG A 57 -16.98 14.88 -13.64
C ARG A 57 -17.32 16.37 -13.48
N ARG A 58 -17.60 17.07 -14.59
CA ARG A 58 -18.05 18.48 -14.63
C ARG A 58 -19.56 18.59 -14.90
N LYS A 59 -20.13 19.77 -14.64
CA LYS A 59 -21.51 20.09 -15.05
C LYS A 59 -21.60 20.16 -16.59
N GLN A 60 -22.70 19.69 -17.16
CA GLN A 60 -22.99 19.82 -18.58
C GLN A 60 -23.23 21.30 -18.92
N LYS A 61 -22.63 21.79 -20.01
CA LYS A 61 -22.84 23.15 -20.52
C LYS A 61 -23.98 23.15 -21.56
N SER A 62 -24.77 24.22 -21.59
CA SER A 62 -25.71 24.55 -22.66
C SER A 62 -25.21 25.78 -23.42
N TYR A 63 -25.22 25.73 -24.75
CA TYR A 63 -24.68 26.78 -25.63
C TYR A 63 -25.74 27.57 -26.38
N ARG A 64 -27.01 27.41 -26.00
CA ARG A 64 -28.09 28.24 -26.53
C ARG A 64 -27.82 29.70 -26.18
#